data_AF-A0A2I0EP02-F1
#
_entry.id   AF-A0A2I0EP02-F1
#
_cell.length_a   1.000
_cell.length_b   1.000
_cell.length_c   1.000
_cell.angle_alpha   90.00
_cell.angle_beta   90.00
_cell.angle_gamma   90.00
#
_symmetry.space_group_name_H-M   'P 1'
#
loop_
_entity.id
_entity.type
_entity.pdbx_description
1 polymer ?
#
loop_
_entity_poly.entity_id
_entity_poly.type
_entity_poly.pdbx_seq_one_letter_code
_entity_poly.pdbx_strand_id
1 'polypeptide(L)'
;MTMQQNTIKKKSVAKLALTSLSLSALLALSACSGGDNTAAEEPAATNETEAVAVEPEAPATETEVVTPEPAVEAEAEPTEVPVVEAEPEAAAEPEVLAADAGAQLYEKQCKVCHENGLLEAPKFGDKEAWAPRLAKDIETLHMHSAKGFNKMPAQAVGDVTEAQVHAAVDYMVAAAR
;
A
#
# COMPACT_ATOMS: atom_id res chain seq x y z
N MET A 1 64.41 9.03 7.36
CA MET A 1 64.05 7.61 7.20
C MET A 1 63.03 7.49 6.09
N THR A 2 63.34 6.75 5.02
CA THR A 2 62.46 6.58 3.86
C THR A 2 61.45 5.46 4.15
N MET A 3 60.15 5.77 4.19
CA MET A 3 59.11 4.77 4.47
C MET A 3 58.76 3.95 3.21
N GLN A 4 58.78 2.64 3.40
CA GLN A 4 58.39 1.55 2.50
C GLN A 4 57.42 1.92 1.35
N GLN A 5 57.90 1.75 0.12
CA GLN A 5 57.04 1.26 -0.96
C GLN A 5 56.79 -0.23 -0.71
N ASN A 6 55.54 -0.69 -0.71
CA ASN A 6 55.22 -2.12 -0.71
C ASN A 6 54.10 -2.44 -1.72
N THR A 7 54.39 -2.17 -2.99
CA THR A 7 53.62 -2.71 -4.11
C THR A 7 54.00 -4.18 -4.35
N ILE A 8 53.14 -4.89 -5.09
CA ILE A 8 53.35 -6.26 -5.60
C ILE A 8 53.14 -7.39 -4.56
N LYS A 9 51.99 -8.06 -4.62
CA LYS A 9 51.90 -9.47 -5.03
C LYS A 9 50.50 -9.80 -5.57
N LYS A 10 50.33 -9.68 -6.90
CA LYS A 10 49.27 -10.41 -7.60
C LYS A 10 49.50 -11.91 -7.39
N LYS A 11 48.51 -12.65 -6.90
CA LYS A 11 48.43 -14.11 -7.04
C LYS A 11 46.99 -14.53 -7.32
N SER A 12 46.69 -14.67 -8.60
CA SER A 12 45.49 -15.40 -9.06
C SER A 12 45.57 -16.85 -8.60
N VAL A 13 44.53 -17.38 -7.95
CA VAL A 13 44.40 -18.83 -7.71
C VAL A 13 42.94 -19.27 -7.89
N ALA A 14 42.79 -20.26 -8.77
CA ALA A 14 41.69 -21.24 -8.87
C ALA A 14 40.23 -20.77 -8.76
N LYS A 15 39.60 -20.64 -9.93
CA LYS A 15 38.18 -20.93 -10.13
C LYS A 15 37.92 -22.42 -9.85
N LEU A 16 37.40 -22.77 -8.66
CA LEU A 16 36.91 -24.12 -8.39
C LEU A 16 35.45 -24.24 -8.83
N ALA A 17 35.25 -24.95 -9.95
CA ALA A 17 33.96 -25.56 -10.24
C ALA A 17 33.89 -26.91 -9.51
N LEU A 18 32.89 -27.09 -8.65
CA LEU A 18 32.43 -28.42 -8.25
C LEU A 18 31.00 -28.61 -8.76
N THR A 19 30.91 -29.33 -9.87
CA THR A 19 29.68 -29.92 -10.38
C THR A 19 29.27 -31.15 -9.57
N SER A 20 28.01 -31.55 -9.72
CA SER A 20 27.40 -32.82 -9.32
C SER A 20 27.24 -33.11 -7.82
N LEU A 21 25.98 -33.13 -7.39
CA LEU A 21 25.35 -34.41 -7.09
C LEU A 21 23.89 -34.39 -7.54
N SER A 22 23.59 -35.09 -8.64
CA SER A 22 22.22 -35.44 -9.01
C SER A 22 21.79 -36.62 -8.15
N LEU A 23 20.60 -36.54 -7.54
CA LEU A 23 19.96 -37.69 -6.95
C LEU A 23 18.47 -37.73 -7.37
N SER A 24 18.22 -38.41 -8.49
CA SER A 24 16.88 -38.68 -8.99
C SER A 24 16.37 -40.02 -8.48
N ALA A 25 15.24 -40.02 -7.77
CA ALA A 25 14.29 -41.13 -7.65
C ALA A 25 12.98 -40.53 -7.10
N LEU A 26 11.97 -40.22 -7.92
CA LEU A 26 11.00 -41.15 -8.48
C LEU A 26 10.41 -42.14 -7.46
N LEU A 27 9.28 -41.77 -6.87
CA LEU A 27 8.19 -42.71 -6.62
C LEU A 27 6.90 -42.10 -7.18
N ALA A 28 6.28 -42.81 -8.11
CA ALA A 28 4.97 -42.49 -8.66
C ALA A 28 3.96 -43.56 -8.22
N LEU A 29 2.68 -43.17 -8.18
CA LEU A 29 1.41 -43.92 -8.04
C LEU A 29 0.49 -43.10 -7.11
N SER A 30 -0.82 -42.97 -7.34
CA SER A 30 -1.65 -43.52 -8.42
C SER A 30 -2.79 -42.55 -8.74
N ALA A 31 -3.11 -42.39 -10.02
CA ALA A 31 -4.38 -41.82 -10.45
C ALA A 31 -5.36 -42.97 -10.72
N CYS A 32 -6.43 -43.05 -9.93
CA CYS A 32 -7.61 -43.84 -10.26
C CYS A 32 -8.80 -42.92 -10.56
N SER A 33 -9.62 -43.37 -11.51
CA SER A 33 -10.71 -42.60 -12.12
C SER A 33 -12.02 -42.71 -11.34
N GLY A 34 -12.81 -41.63 -11.36
CA GLY A 34 -14.29 -41.55 -11.42
C GLY A 34 -15.20 -42.47 -10.58
N GLY A 35 -16.24 -41.87 -9.97
CA GLY A 35 -17.34 -42.55 -9.27
C GLY A 35 -17.65 -41.84 -7.95
N ASP A 36 -18.56 -40.86 -7.88
CA ASP A 36 -20.03 -40.93 -7.90
C ASP A 36 -20.66 -41.32 -6.54
N ASN A 37 -21.28 -40.30 -5.92
CA ASN A 37 -22.42 -40.29 -4.98
C ASN A 37 -22.60 -41.32 -3.83
N THR A 38 -22.67 -40.73 -2.63
CA THR A 38 -23.80 -40.80 -1.65
C THR A 38 -23.99 -42.02 -0.72
N ALA A 39 -24.89 -41.82 0.25
CA ALA A 39 -25.28 -42.65 1.41
C ALA A 39 -24.22 -42.72 2.54
N ALA A 40 -24.25 -41.88 3.59
CA ALA A 40 -25.28 -41.58 4.60
C ALA A 40 -25.27 -42.53 5.81
N GLU A 41 -25.01 -41.97 6.99
CA GLU A 41 -25.82 -42.21 8.18
C GLU A 41 -25.81 -40.95 9.07
N GLU A 42 -26.99 -40.35 9.24
CA GLU A 42 -27.30 -39.38 10.28
C GLU A 42 -27.95 -40.17 11.45
N PRO A 43 -28.04 -39.61 12.67
CA PRO A 43 -29.36 -39.05 12.99
C PRO A 43 -29.37 -37.82 13.91
N ALA A 44 -30.30 -36.91 13.59
CA ALA A 44 -31.21 -36.17 14.48
C ALA A 44 -30.58 -35.22 15.53
N ALA A 45 -30.77 -33.89 15.42
CA ALA A 45 -32.00 -33.13 15.74
C ALA A 45 -32.33 -33.13 17.26
N THR A 46 -32.67 -32.01 17.91
CA THR A 46 -33.60 -30.91 17.56
C THR A 46 -32.94 -29.53 17.81
N ASN A 47 -33.15 -28.42 17.09
CA ASN A 47 -34.31 -27.77 16.45
C ASN A 47 -35.38 -27.19 17.40
N GLU A 48 -35.42 -25.85 17.48
CA GLU A 48 -36.59 -24.96 17.65
C GLU A 48 -36.06 -23.53 17.39
N THR A 49 -36.19 -22.96 16.19
CA THR A 49 -37.35 -22.22 15.65
C THR A 49 -37.91 -21.12 16.56
N GLU A 50 -37.75 -19.87 16.14
CA GLU A 50 -38.92 -19.07 15.75
C GLU A 50 -38.52 -18.02 14.71
N ALA A 51 -39.34 -17.87 13.67
CA ALA A 51 -39.21 -16.83 12.65
C ALA A 51 -40.50 -16.03 12.63
N VAL A 52 -40.40 -14.70 12.63
CA VAL A 52 -41.53 -13.81 12.33
C VAL A 52 -41.08 -12.82 11.27
N ALA A 53 -41.68 -12.95 10.09
CA ALA A 53 -41.69 -11.92 9.08
C ALA A 53 -43.04 -11.19 9.16
N VAL A 54 -43.04 -9.86 9.06
CA VAL A 54 -44.24 -9.05 8.77
C VAL A 54 -43.86 -7.96 7.77
N GLU A 55 -44.82 -7.64 6.91
CA GLU A 55 -44.77 -6.80 5.71
C GLU A 55 -44.48 -5.30 5.93
N PRO A 56 -44.21 -4.54 4.84
CA PRO A 56 -43.94 -3.11 4.88
C PRO A 56 -45.22 -2.26 4.75
N GLU A 57 -45.27 -1.13 5.45
CA GLU A 57 -46.13 0.01 5.11
C GLU A 57 -45.35 1.32 5.13
N ALA A 58 -45.57 2.15 4.10
CA ALA A 58 -45.29 3.58 4.13
C ALA A 58 -46.63 4.31 4.34
N PRO A 59 -46.61 5.55 4.86
CA PRO A 59 -46.98 6.63 3.94
C PRO A 59 -46.22 7.96 4.14
N ALA A 60 -46.27 8.81 3.11
CA ALA A 60 -46.10 10.27 3.21
C ALA A 60 -47.37 10.91 3.83
N THR A 61 -47.54 12.19 4.15
CA THR A 61 -46.84 13.47 3.87
C THR A 61 -46.65 14.24 5.22
N GLU A 62 -46.48 15.57 5.41
CA GLU A 62 -46.45 16.77 4.55
C GLU A 62 -45.76 17.94 5.28
N THR A 63 -45.05 18.83 4.58
CA THR A 63 -45.15 20.30 4.76
C THR A 63 -44.35 21.07 3.70
N GLU A 64 -44.83 22.27 3.39
CA GLU A 64 -44.65 22.93 2.09
C GLU A 64 -43.63 24.08 2.09
N VAL A 65 -42.94 24.18 0.95
CA VAL A 65 -42.27 25.34 0.32
C VAL A 65 -42.50 26.73 0.94
N VAL A 66 -41.40 27.44 1.22
CA VAL A 66 -41.24 28.86 0.80
C VAL A 66 -39.80 29.12 0.34
N THR A 67 -39.59 29.19 -0.96
CA THR A 67 -38.53 30.04 -1.57
C THR A 67 -39.10 31.47 -1.66
N PRO A 68 -38.28 32.54 -1.55
CA PRO A 68 -37.61 32.97 -2.78
C PRO A 68 -36.17 33.50 -2.61
N GLU A 69 -35.43 33.38 -3.71
CA GLU A 69 -34.31 34.25 -4.09
C GLU A 69 -34.68 35.74 -3.97
N PRO A 70 -33.70 36.64 -3.79
CA PRO A 70 -33.15 37.26 -5.00
C PRO A 70 -31.62 37.42 -5.00
N ALA A 71 -31.09 37.41 -6.22
CA ALA A 71 -29.70 37.72 -6.53
C ALA A 71 -29.31 39.18 -6.18
N VAL A 72 -28.01 39.38 -5.94
CA VAL A 72 -27.29 40.59 -6.33
C VAL A 72 -25.96 40.21 -6.99
N GLU A 73 -25.83 40.62 -8.25
CA GLU A 73 -24.60 40.66 -9.05
C GLU A 73 -23.65 41.79 -8.59
N ALA A 74 -22.54 41.93 -9.32
CA ALA A 74 -21.42 42.88 -9.18
C ALA A 74 -20.37 42.48 -8.12
N GLU A 75 -19.15 42.03 -8.45
CA GLU A 75 -18.12 42.50 -9.41
C GLU A 75 -17.21 43.62 -8.83
N ALA A 76 -15.94 43.62 -9.26
CA ALA A 76 -14.82 44.47 -8.83
C ALA A 76 -14.25 44.17 -7.41
N GLU A 77 -12.94 44.16 -7.16
CA GLU A 77 -11.76 44.30 -8.04
C GLU A 77 -10.52 43.67 -7.34
N PRO A 78 -9.48 43.23 -8.06
CA PRO A 78 -8.27 42.68 -7.45
C PRO A 78 -7.33 43.79 -6.98
N THR A 79 -7.13 43.93 -5.67
CA THR A 79 -6.08 44.82 -5.14
C THR A 79 -4.72 44.13 -5.22
N GLU A 80 -3.84 44.65 -6.09
CA GLU A 80 -2.43 44.28 -6.13
C GLU A 80 -1.79 44.41 -4.75
N VAL A 81 -1.11 43.35 -4.28
CA VAL A 81 -0.09 43.45 -3.25
C VAL A 81 1.28 43.32 -3.93
N PRO A 82 2.22 44.25 -3.68
CA PRO A 82 3.41 44.39 -4.50
C PRO A 82 4.37 43.19 -4.35
N VAL A 83 4.97 42.81 -5.48
CA VAL A 83 6.06 41.84 -5.55
C VAL A 83 7.23 42.37 -4.72
N VAL A 84 7.52 41.73 -3.59
CA VAL A 84 8.81 41.87 -2.92
C VAL A 84 9.76 40.88 -3.59
N GLU A 85 10.71 41.43 -4.34
CA GLU A 85 11.78 40.68 -4.99
C GLU A 85 12.71 40.09 -3.92
N ALA A 86 12.48 38.82 -3.58
CA ALA A 86 13.30 38.07 -2.63
C ALA A 86 14.39 37.29 -3.39
N GLU A 87 15.63 37.70 -3.17
CA GLU A 87 16.85 37.03 -3.65
C GLU A 87 16.89 35.55 -3.21
N PRO A 88 17.37 34.60 -4.03
CA PRO A 88 17.10 33.17 -3.82
C PRO A 88 18.00 32.54 -2.74
N GLU A 89 17.62 32.71 -1.47
CA GLU A 89 18.20 31.95 -0.36
C GLU A 89 17.53 30.56 -0.22
N ALA A 90 18.29 29.52 -0.59
CA ALA A 90 18.13 28.13 -0.16
C ALA A 90 16.72 27.50 -0.27
N ALA A 91 16.17 27.43 -1.49
CA ALA A 91 15.06 26.52 -1.79
C ALA A 91 15.53 25.04 -1.72
N ALA A 92 15.46 24.44 -0.53
CA ALA A 92 15.22 23.00 -0.41
C ALA A 92 13.78 22.75 -0.86
N GLU A 93 13.59 22.63 -2.18
CA GLU A 93 12.31 22.68 -2.87
C GLU A 93 11.32 21.62 -2.32
N PRO A 94 10.01 21.91 -2.20
CA PRO A 94 9.08 21.14 -1.36
C PRO A 94 8.99 19.64 -1.65
N GLU A 95 9.31 19.18 -2.86
CA GLU A 95 9.38 17.75 -3.19
C GLU A 95 10.47 17.01 -2.39
N VAL A 96 11.62 17.65 -2.13
CA VAL A 96 12.70 17.07 -1.32
C VAL A 96 12.25 16.93 0.13
N LEU A 97 11.60 17.95 0.69
CA LEU A 97 11.04 17.92 2.04
C LEU A 97 9.96 16.84 2.19
N ALA A 98 9.12 16.66 1.16
CA ALA A 98 8.14 15.57 1.12
C ALA A 98 8.83 14.20 1.06
N ALA A 99 9.85 14.02 0.23
CA ALA A 99 10.61 12.77 0.14
C ALA A 99 11.31 12.41 1.47
N ASP A 100 11.93 13.38 2.14
CA ASP A 100 12.52 13.21 3.47
C ASP A 100 11.48 12.86 4.54
N ALA A 101 10.30 13.49 4.50
CA ALA A 101 9.20 13.17 5.41
C ALA A 101 8.65 11.75 5.17
N GLY A 102 8.49 11.36 3.91
CA GLY A 102 8.05 10.03 3.50
C GLY A 102 9.02 8.92 3.91
N ALA A 103 10.32 9.10 3.65
CA ALA A 103 11.38 8.19 4.07
C ALA A 103 11.42 8.03 5.60
N GLN A 104 11.28 9.14 6.35
CA GLN A 104 11.22 9.11 7.81
C GLN A 104 9.98 8.37 8.34
N LEU A 105 8.81 8.54 7.75
CA LEU A 105 7.61 7.83 8.19
C LEU A 105 7.69 6.34 7.82
N TYR A 106 8.25 6.01 6.65
CA TYR A 106 8.54 4.63 6.27
C TYR A 106 9.39 3.92 7.33
N GLU A 107 10.55 4.50 7.70
CA GLU A 107 11.44 3.91 8.70
C GLU A 107 10.79 3.77 10.09
N LYS A 108 9.93 4.73 10.48
CA LYS A 108 9.26 4.75 11.80
C LYS A 108 8.08 3.77 11.89
N GLN A 109 7.35 3.53 10.80
CA GLN A 109 6.04 2.85 10.84
C GLN A 109 5.87 1.78 9.76
N CYS A 110 6.10 2.11 8.48
CA CYS A 110 5.76 1.19 7.38
C CYS A 110 6.75 0.01 7.27
N LYS A 111 8.02 0.23 7.60
CA LYS A 111 9.13 -0.73 7.49
C LYS A 111 8.86 -2.07 8.18
N VAL A 112 8.21 -2.04 9.36
CA VAL A 112 7.94 -3.25 10.17
C VAL A 112 7.21 -4.34 9.39
N CYS A 113 6.37 -3.97 8.43
CA CYS A 113 5.71 -4.90 7.52
C CYS A 113 6.41 -4.97 6.15
N HIS A 114 6.78 -3.82 5.59
CA HIS A 114 7.19 -3.72 4.19
C HIS A 114 8.67 -4.02 3.92
N GLU A 115 9.55 -4.09 4.92
CA GLU A 115 10.94 -4.52 4.69
C GLU A 115 11.02 -5.99 4.30
N ASN A 116 10.31 -6.86 5.03
CA ASN A 116 10.40 -8.31 4.88
C ASN A 116 9.10 -8.96 4.34
N GLY A 117 8.05 -8.18 4.09
CA GLY A 117 6.77 -8.66 3.56
C GLY A 117 5.91 -9.39 4.61
N LEU A 118 5.90 -8.87 5.85
CA LEU A 118 5.09 -9.41 6.94
C LEU A 118 3.60 -9.36 6.56
N LEU A 119 2.83 -10.41 6.92
CA LEU A 119 1.42 -10.54 6.55
C LEU A 119 1.15 -10.38 5.04
N GLU A 120 2.08 -10.82 4.19
CA GLU A 120 1.99 -10.73 2.72
C GLU A 120 2.01 -9.28 2.19
N ALA A 121 2.54 -8.34 2.97
CA ALA A 121 2.79 -6.97 2.54
C ALA A 121 3.76 -6.92 1.33
N PRO A 122 3.55 -6.02 0.35
CA PRO A 122 4.49 -5.84 -0.75
C PRO A 122 5.83 -5.33 -0.22
N LYS A 123 6.91 -6.04 -0.54
CA LYS A 123 8.26 -5.69 -0.06
C LYS A 123 8.74 -4.38 -0.68
N PHE A 124 9.48 -3.59 0.09
CA PHE A 124 10.10 -2.36 -0.37
C PHE A 124 11.08 -2.66 -1.52
N GLY A 125 10.91 -1.96 -2.65
CA GLY A 125 11.72 -2.16 -3.87
C GLY A 125 11.38 -3.41 -4.72
N ASP A 126 10.39 -4.23 -4.32
CA ASP A 126 10.00 -5.43 -5.06
C ASP A 126 9.11 -5.09 -6.27
N LYS A 127 9.75 -4.82 -7.41
CA LYS A 127 9.07 -4.40 -8.65
C LYS A 127 7.95 -5.34 -9.09
N GLU A 128 8.10 -6.65 -8.89
CA GLU A 128 7.10 -7.65 -9.27
C GLU A 128 5.88 -7.60 -8.33
N ALA A 129 6.09 -7.46 -7.03
CA ALA A 129 5.01 -7.27 -6.07
C ALA A 129 4.28 -5.92 -6.26
N TRP A 130 4.97 -4.86 -6.65
CA TRP A 130 4.39 -3.53 -6.83
C TRP A 130 3.70 -3.30 -8.18
N ALA A 131 4.13 -3.96 -9.27
CA ALA A 131 3.52 -3.83 -10.59
C ALA A 131 1.96 -3.92 -10.62
N PRO A 132 1.30 -4.94 -10.03
CA PRO A 132 -0.17 -5.03 -10.03
C PRO A 132 -0.86 -4.00 -9.11
N ARG A 133 -0.11 -3.34 -8.21
CA ARG A 133 -0.59 -2.29 -7.30
C ARG A 133 -0.52 -0.93 -7.99
N LEU A 134 0.58 -0.64 -8.67
CA LEU A 134 0.75 0.54 -9.53
C LEU A 134 -0.21 0.57 -10.73
N ALA A 135 -0.69 -0.60 -11.17
CA ALA A 135 -1.71 -0.74 -12.20
C ALA A 135 -3.15 -0.39 -11.74
N LYS A 136 -3.34 0.04 -10.48
CA LYS A 136 -4.59 0.68 -10.05
C LYS A 136 -4.50 2.17 -10.38
N ASP A 137 -3.78 2.92 -9.56
CA ASP A 137 -3.44 4.33 -9.66
C ASP A 137 -2.68 4.71 -8.37
N ILE A 138 -2.17 5.94 -8.22
CA ILE A 138 -1.42 6.32 -7.01
C ILE A 138 -2.38 6.76 -5.89
N GLU A 139 -3.49 7.40 -6.23
CA GLU A 139 -4.51 7.93 -5.33
C GLU A 139 -5.21 6.83 -4.52
N THR A 140 -5.45 5.67 -5.14
CA THR A 140 -5.95 4.45 -4.52
C THR A 140 -4.96 3.87 -3.52
N LEU A 141 -3.64 3.94 -3.80
CA LEU A 141 -2.60 3.49 -2.87
C LEU A 141 -2.46 4.46 -1.69
N HIS A 142 -2.52 5.76 -1.95
CA HIS A 142 -2.59 6.81 -0.92
C HIS A 142 -3.78 6.58 0.03
N MET A 143 -5.00 6.51 -0.53
CA MET A 143 -6.23 6.29 0.23
C MET A 143 -6.18 5.00 1.07
N HIS A 144 -5.83 3.86 0.46
CA HIS A 144 -5.75 2.58 1.17
C HIS A 144 -4.69 2.58 2.29
N SER A 145 -3.60 3.32 2.11
CA SER A 145 -2.55 3.42 3.15
C SER A 145 -2.97 4.34 4.29
N ALA A 146 -3.59 5.49 3.97
CA ALA A 146 -4.09 6.42 4.97
C ALA A 146 -5.20 5.79 5.82
N LYS A 147 -6.20 5.16 5.18
CA LYS A 147 -7.44 4.68 5.80
C LYS A 147 -7.44 3.20 6.18
N GLY A 148 -6.42 2.46 5.76
CA GLY A 148 -6.28 1.02 5.97
C GLY A 148 -6.98 0.18 4.88
N PHE A 149 -6.44 -1.00 4.61
CA PHE A 149 -6.95 -1.91 3.58
C PHE A 149 -6.49 -3.35 3.82
N ASN A 150 -7.42 -4.32 3.77
CA ASN A 150 -7.16 -5.73 4.05
C ASN A 150 -6.43 -5.96 5.38
N LYS A 151 -5.16 -6.41 5.34
CA LYS A 151 -4.31 -6.68 6.50
C LYS A 151 -3.47 -5.46 6.93
N MET A 152 -3.50 -4.37 6.16
CA MET A 152 -2.78 -3.13 6.45
C MET A 152 -3.68 -2.20 7.29
N PRO A 153 -3.29 -1.84 8.53
CA PRO A 153 -4.05 -0.89 9.33
C PRO A 153 -3.90 0.54 8.78
N ALA A 154 -4.85 1.42 9.13
CA ALA A 154 -4.76 2.85 8.84
C ALA A 154 -3.44 3.44 9.36
N GLN A 155 -2.71 4.16 8.52
CA GLN A 155 -1.44 4.81 8.89
C GLN A 155 -1.65 6.28 9.30
N ALA A 156 -2.74 6.92 8.90
CA ALA A 156 -3.08 8.29 9.30
C ALA A 156 -3.72 8.28 10.69
N VAL A 157 -2.90 8.04 11.73
CA VAL A 157 -3.34 7.87 13.12
C VAL A 157 -2.51 8.71 14.10
N GLY A 158 -3.15 9.25 15.12
CA GLY A 158 -2.50 10.15 16.09
C GLY A 158 -2.01 11.43 15.41
N ASP A 159 -0.73 11.74 15.57
CA ASP A 159 -0.08 12.91 14.97
C ASP A 159 0.35 12.70 13.50
N VAL A 160 0.05 11.53 12.89
CA VAL A 160 0.37 11.25 11.49
C VAL A 160 -0.76 11.73 10.58
N THR A 161 -0.46 12.71 9.74
CA THR A 161 -1.39 13.26 8.73
C THR A 161 -1.46 12.38 7.48
N GLU A 162 -2.59 12.41 6.76
CA GLU A 162 -2.72 11.72 5.46
C GLU A 162 -1.59 12.12 4.48
N ALA A 163 -1.21 13.40 4.45
CA ALA A 163 -0.12 13.90 3.60
C ALA A 163 1.24 13.23 3.89
N GLN A 164 1.56 12.96 5.17
CA GLN A 164 2.79 12.23 5.52
C GLN A 164 2.71 10.76 5.10
N VAL A 165 1.53 10.13 5.20
CA VAL A 165 1.31 8.78 4.68
C VAL A 165 1.48 8.72 3.17
N HIS A 166 0.92 9.69 2.44
CA HIS A 166 1.02 9.76 0.98
C HIS A 166 2.48 9.88 0.55
N ALA A 167 3.25 10.77 1.19
CA ALA A 167 4.69 10.90 0.97
C ALA A 167 5.47 9.59 1.26
N ALA A 168 5.06 8.82 2.27
CA ALA A 168 5.66 7.50 2.54
C ALA A 168 5.31 6.47 1.47
N VAL A 169 4.07 6.47 0.96
CA VAL A 169 3.68 5.64 -0.20
C VAL A 169 4.49 6.03 -1.42
N ASP A 170 4.67 7.33 -1.69
CA ASP A 170 5.45 7.81 -2.83
C ASP A 170 6.93 7.39 -2.74
N TYR A 171 7.53 7.46 -1.54
CA TYR A 171 8.86 6.92 -1.27
C TYR A 171 8.97 5.42 -1.57
N MET A 172 7.98 4.62 -1.15
CA MET A 172 7.93 3.17 -1.40
C MET A 172 7.70 2.83 -2.88
N VAL A 173 6.85 3.60 -3.56
CA VAL A 173 6.56 3.49 -4.98
C VAL A 173 7.77 3.88 -5.82
N ALA A 174 8.50 4.95 -5.46
CA ALA A 174 9.71 5.37 -6.14
C ALA A 174 10.80 4.29 -6.10
N ALA A 175 10.94 3.57 -4.97
CA ALA A 175 11.86 2.46 -4.85
C ALA A 175 11.49 1.23 -5.70
N ALA A 176 10.20 1.08 -6.06
CA ALA A 176 9.67 -0.08 -6.78
C ALA A 176 9.43 0.15 -8.29
N ARG A 177 9.77 1.34 -8.81
CA ARG A 177 9.77 1.67 -10.25
C ARG A 177 11.08 1.26 -10.92
#